data_AF-A0A1C6Z3E8-F1
#
_entry.id   AF-A0A1C6Z3E8-F1
#
_cell.length_a   1.000
_cell.length_b   1.000
_cell.length_c   1.000
_cell.angle_alpha   90.00
_cell.angle_beta   90.00
_cell.angle_gamma   90.00
#
_symmetry.space_group_name_H-M   'P 1'
#
loop_
_entity.id
_entity.type
_entity.pdbx_description
1 polymer ?
#
loop_
_entity_poly.entity_id
_entity_poly.type
_entity_poly.pdbx_seq_one_letter_code
_entity_poly.pdbx_strand_id
1 'polypeptide(L)'
;MFARTWQLGIDIQPRTFCAVAVSYQRKGWQLRRWWQFSSHINVVESGRLCQSEWLNNRLSDLCRQLPSKTSVRIGLSPEIIMQQSISTPEMNLPVNLQRNILDLAAERSLMLPRSEFVCDYTRLPSQPKAWLMTAVRQQDMQDWQMPLKAAGLTPSVADITPCALRRAAALSGQSPTALLLHVGEHVLTWAAPFSQPLAFGFIARQSHESMPELIERAVSNAALQGIGGAEILSCGADNASGWSPFRALTYLQPPLPSQPELFALAVGLALCEERTSWSR
;
A
#
# COMPACT_ATOMS: atom_id res chain seq x y z
N MET A 1 31.62 4.28 -9.99
CA MET A 1 30.33 3.89 -10.58
C MET A 1 29.32 3.75 -9.44
N PHE A 2 28.43 4.73 -9.23
CA PHE A 2 27.45 4.65 -8.15
C PHE A 2 26.47 3.51 -8.48
N ALA A 3 26.52 2.42 -7.72
CA ALA A 3 25.54 1.34 -7.84
C ALA A 3 24.15 1.93 -7.57
N ARG A 4 23.30 1.98 -8.59
CA ARG A 4 21.93 2.49 -8.46
C ARG A 4 21.14 1.52 -7.59
N THR A 5 20.69 2.00 -6.44
CA THR A 5 19.81 1.25 -5.54
C THR A 5 18.50 0.96 -6.28
N TRP A 6 18.08 -0.32 -6.29
CA TRP A 6 16.76 -0.68 -6.78
C TRP A 6 15.73 -0.39 -5.70
N GLN A 7 14.55 0.09 -6.09
CA GLN A 7 13.38 0.15 -5.23
C GLN A 7 12.43 -0.96 -5.63
N LEU A 8 12.12 -1.84 -4.70
CA LEU A 8 11.26 -3.00 -4.90
C LEU A 8 9.94 -2.77 -4.16
N GLY A 9 8.83 -2.72 -4.89
CA GLY A 9 7.50 -2.79 -4.31
C GLY A 9 6.99 -4.23 -4.35
N ILE A 10 6.53 -4.73 -3.20
CA ILE A 10 5.96 -6.07 -3.03
C ILE A 10 4.50 -5.94 -2.58
N ASP A 11 3.60 -6.45 -3.40
CA ASP A 11 2.18 -6.58 -3.10
C ASP A 11 1.83 -8.07 -2.97
N ILE A 12 1.35 -8.46 -1.79
CA ILE A 12 0.94 -9.84 -1.50
C ILE A 12 -0.55 -9.83 -1.17
N GLN A 13 -1.31 -10.52 -2.00
CA GLN A 13 -2.75 -10.72 -1.90
C GLN A 13 -3.02 -12.21 -1.58
N PRO A 14 -4.25 -12.61 -1.21
CA PRO A 14 -4.55 -13.98 -0.77
C PRO A 14 -3.98 -15.07 -1.68
N ARG A 15 -4.12 -14.96 -3.00
CA ARG A 15 -3.60 -15.96 -3.97
C ARG A 15 -2.61 -15.40 -4.98
N THR A 16 -2.24 -14.14 -4.87
CA THR A 16 -1.39 -13.47 -5.86
C THR A 16 -0.27 -12.72 -5.17
N PHE A 17 0.92 -12.82 -5.73
CA PHE A 17 2.09 -12.08 -5.27
C PHE A 17 2.70 -11.37 -6.47
N CYS A 18 2.66 -10.03 -6.45
CA CYS A 18 3.24 -9.16 -7.46
C CYS A 18 4.43 -8.40 -6.88
N ALA A 19 5.51 -8.27 -7.66
CA ALA A 19 6.64 -7.42 -7.31
C ALA A 19 7.10 -6.59 -8.51
N VAL A 20 7.51 -5.35 -8.25
CA VAL A 20 8.08 -4.45 -9.27
C VAL A 20 9.35 -3.83 -8.75
N ALA A 21 10.44 -3.97 -9.51
CA ALA A 21 11.70 -3.31 -9.24
C ALA A 21 11.89 -2.14 -10.20
N VAL A 22 12.17 -0.96 -9.65
CA VAL A 22 12.50 0.26 -10.38
C VAL A 22 13.85 0.82 -9.94
N SER A 23 14.44 1.67 -10.77
CA SER A 23 15.59 2.47 -10.37
C SER A 23 15.47 3.88 -10.93
N TYR A 24 15.90 4.88 -10.17
CA TYR A 24 15.89 6.25 -10.65
C TYR A 24 17.06 6.51 -11.59
N GLN A 25 16.76 7.08 -12.76
CA GLN A 25 17.73 7.55 -13.74
C GLN A 25 17.57 9.06 -13.96
N ARG A 26 18.50 9.69 -14.68
CA ARG A 26 18.60 11.16 -14.86
C ARG A 26 17.27 11.87 -15.12
N LYS A 27 16.35 11.27 -15.90
CA LYS A 27 15.07 11.90 -16.29
C LYS A 27 13.83 11.12 -15.83
N GLY A 28 13.98 10.18 -14.90
CA GLY A 28 12.85 9.47 -14.32
C GLY A 28 13.09 8.01 -14.04
N TRP A 29 12.01 7.32 -13.68
CA TRP A 29 12.03 5.94 -13.23
C TRP A 29 12.18 4.97 -14.39
N GLN A 30 13.08 4.00 -14.23
CA GLN A 30 13.22 2.87 -15.13
C GLN A 30 12.66 1.60 -14.49
N LEU A 31 11.81 0.89 -15.21
CA LEU A 31 11.46 -0.50 -14.93
C LEU A 31 12.69 -1.39 -15.07
N ARG A 32 13.08 -2.06 -13.99
CA ARG A 32 14.17 -3.05 -14.01
C ARG A 32 13.63 -4.43 -14.27
N ARG A 33 12.59 -4.82 -13.52
CA ARG A 33 11.94 -6.12 -13.63
C ARG A 33 10.60 -6.11 -12.91
N TRP A 34 9.75 -7.04 -13.27
CA TRP A 34 8.49 -7.35 -12.60
C TRP A 34 8.37 -8.87 -12.40
N TRP A 35 7.59 -9.27 -11.41
CA TRP A 35 7.30 -10.67 -11.10
C TRP A 35 5.84 -10.81 -10.70
N GLN A 36 5.23 -11.91 -11.12
CA GLN A 36 3.89 -12.32 -10.72
C GLN A 36 3.94 -13.80 -10.38
N PHE A 37 3.36 -14.15 -9.23
CA PHE A 37 3.22 -15.51 -8.77
C PHE A 37 1.77 -15.74 -8.35
N SER A 38 1.24 -16.91 -8.70
CA SER A 38 -0.10 -17.34 -8.30
C SER A 38 0.02 -18.54 -7.37
N SER A 39 -0.79 -18.52 -6.32
CA SER A 39 -0.85 -19.55 -5.29
C SER A 39 -2.20 -20.27 -5.33
N HIS A 40 -2.17 -21.58 -5.08
CA HIS A 40 -3.37 -22.40 -4.89
C HIS A 40 -3.85 -22.40 -3.42
N ILE A 41 -3.07 -21.81 -2.51
CA ILE A 41 -3.44 -21.59 -1.10
C ILE A 41 -3.57 -20.09 -0.83
N ASN A 42 -4.36 -19.75 0.19
CA ASN A 42 -4.42 -18.40 0.72
C ASN A 42 -3.17 -18.13 1.56
N VAL A 43 -2.40 -17.11 1.17
CA VAL A 43 -1.24 -16.61 1.93
C VAL A 43 -1.54 -15.32 2.69
N VAL A 44 -2.74 -14.77 2.51
CA VAL A 44 -3.25 -13.64 3.28
C VAL A 44 -4.69 -13.93 3.69
N GLU A 45 -5.00 -13.76 4.97
CA GLU A 45 -6.33 -13.93 5.54
C GLU A 45 -6.71 -12.72 6.40
N SER A 46 -7.80 -12.05 6.06
CA SER A 46 -8.24 -10.81 6.73
C SER A 46 -7.10 -9.78 6.87
N GLY A 47 -6.34 -9.58 5.79
CA GLY A 47 -5.17 -8.70 5.74
C GLY A 47 -3.90 -9.18 6.46
N ARG A 48 -3.93 -10.30 7.20
CA ARG A 48 -2.76 -10.87 7.88
C ARG A 48 -2.03 -11.86 6.98
N LEU A 49 -0.71 -11.80 6.97
CA LEU A 49 0.13 -12.69 6.18
C LEU A 49 0.25 -14.06 6.86
N CYS A 50 -0.17 -15.12 6.17
CA CYS A 50 -0.10 -16.50 6.64
C CYS A 50 1.22 -17.12 6.17
N GLN A 51 2.03 -17.60 7.11
CA GLN A 51 3.26 -18.30 6.77
C GLN A 51 2.95 -19.61 6.03
N SER A 52 3.65 -19.85 4.93
CA SER A 52 3.56 -21.09 4.17
C SER A 52 4.89 -21.37 3.49
N GLU A 53 5.16 -22.64 3.22
CA GLU A 53 6.35 -23.04 2.47
C GLU A 53 6.36 -22.41 1.07
N TRP A 54 5.20 -22.33 0.42
CA TRP A 54 5.06 -21.67 -0.88
C TRP A 54 5.52 -20.21 -0.83
N LEU A 55 5.05 -19.44 0.15
CA LEU A 55 5.41 -18.03 0.29
C LEU A 55 6.91 -17.87 0.56
N ASN A 56 7.46 -18.65 1.49
CA ASN A 56 8.88 -18.60 1.83
C ASN A 56 9.76 -18.89 0.61
N ASN A 57 9.44 -19.95 -0.15
CA ASN A 57 10.17 -20.29 -1.37
C ASN A 57 10.11 -19.17 -2.40
N ARG A 58 8.95 -18.53 -2.61
CA ARG A 58 8.80 -17.44 -3.58
C ARG A 58 9.53 -16.16 -3.16
N LEU A 59 9.56 -15.83 -1.88
CA LEU A 59 10.34 -14.71 -1.37
C LEU A 59 11.84 -14.97 -1.53
N SER A 60 12.32 -16.19 -1.25
CA SER A 60 13.72 -16.57 -1.47
C SER A 60 14.10 -16.55 -2.96
N ASP A 61 13.23 -17.03 -3.85
CA ASP A 61 13.41 -16.96 -5.29
C ASP A 61 13.48 -15.52 -5.80
N LEU A 62 12.64 -14.65 -5.25
CA LEU A 62 12.68 -13.22 -5.56
C LEU A 62 14.00 -12.61 -5.10
N CYS A 63 14.43 -12.87 -3.85
CA CYS A 63 15.66 -12.31 -3.31
C CYS A 63 16.89 -12.67 -4.15
N ARG A 64 16.98 -13.92 -4.64
CA ARG A 64 18.10 -14.38 -5.48
C ARG A 64 18.21 -13.64 -6.83
N GLN A 65 17.13 -13.02 -7.30
CA GLN A 65 17.09 -12.29 -8.57
C GLN A 65 17.38 -10.78 -8.41
N LEU A 66 17.58 -10.31 -7.18
CA LEU A 66 17.80 -8.90 -6.88
C LEU A 66 19.29 -8.58 -6.70
N PRO A 67 19.73 -7.37 -7.04
CA PRO A 67 21.06 -6.92 -6.66
C PRO A 67 21.17 -6.72 -5.15
N SER A 68 22.40 -6.74 -4.63
CA SER A 68 22.69 -6.57 -3.20
C SER A 68 22.17 -5.26 -2.60
N LYS A 69 22.05 -4.19 -3.41
CA LYS A 69 21.47 -2.90 -3.00
C LYS A 69 20.04 -2.75 -3.50
N THR A 70 19.10 -3.28 -2.72
CA THR A 70 17.67 -3.15 -2.98
C THR A 70 16.95 -2.65 -1.73
N SER A 71 16.17 -1.56 -1.88
CA SER A 71 15.32 -1.01 -0.84
C SER A 71 13.90 -1.54 -1.03
N VAL A 72 13.39 -2.28 -0.04
CA VAL A 72 12.15 -3.06 -0.14
C VAL A 72 10.97 -2.29 0.47
N ARG A 73 9.84 -2.25 -0.22
CA ARG A 73 8.58 -1.64 0.20
C ARG A 73 7.47 -2.67 0.15
N ILE A 74 6.65 -2.73 1.19
CA ILE A 74 5.55 -3.69 1.29
C ILE A 74 4.21 -2.95 1.45
N GLY A 75 3.14 -3.51 0.91
CA GLY A 75 1.79 -2.98 1.05
C GLY A 75 1.00 -3.72 2.12
N LEU A 76 0.56 -3.01 3.16
CA LEU A 76 -0.33 -3.56 4.18
C LEU A 76 -1.80 -3.38 3.75
N SER A 77 -2.61 -4.43 3.95
CA SER A 77 -4.05 -4.42 3.66
C SER A 77 -4.78 -3.43 4.60
N PRO A 78 -5.77 -2.65 4.11
CA PRO A 78 -6.62 -1.82 4.95
C PRO A 78 -7.31 -2.57 6.09
N GLU A 79 -7.51 -3.88 5.93
CA GLU A 79 -8.20 -4.73 6.91
C GLU A 79 -7.49 -4.79 8.27
N ILE A 80 -6.17 -4.54 8.30
CA ILE A 80 -5.35 -4.53 9.53
C ILE A 80 -4.95 -3.11 9.95
N ILE A 81 -5.46 -2.07 9.28
CA ILE A 81 -5.11 -0.68 9.54
C ILE A 81 -6.17 -0.02 10.42
N MET A 82 -5.71 0.62 11.49
CA MET A 82 -6.50 1.49 12.35
C MET A 82 -6.24 2.94 11.97
N GLN A 83 -7.27 3.69 11.61
CA GLN A 83 -7.15 5.11 11.29
C GLN A 83 -8.04 5.94 12.20
N GLN A 84 -7.45 6.92 12.90
CA GLN A 84 -8.19 7.83 13.79
C GLN A 84 -7.62 9.24 13.70
N SER A 85 -8.49 10.25 13.85
CA SER A 85 -8.06 11.63 14.01
C SER A 85 -7.72 11.89 15.47
N ILE A 86 -6.53 12.40 15.75
CA ILE A 86 -6.10 12.82 17.08
C ILE A 86 -5.86 14.33 17.09
N SER A 87 -6.32 15.00 18.13
CA SER A 87 -6.10 16.43 18.32
C SER A 87 -4.96 16.65 19.30
N THR A 88 -3.98 17.46 18.90
CA THR A 88 -2.91 17.89 19.80
C THR A 88 -2.98 19.40 19.99
N PRO A 89 -2.60 19.94 21.17
CA PRO A 89 -2.45 21.38 21.34
C PRO A 89 -1.47 21.97 20.31
N GLU A 90 -1.51 23.28 20.07
CA GLU A 90 -0.55 23.94 19.19
C GLU A 90 0.86 23.78 19.76
N MET A 91 1.73 23.12 19.00
CA MET A 91 3.09 22.80 19.41
C MET A 91 4.08 23.54 18.51
N ASN A 92 4.67 24.62 19.02
CA ASN A 92 5.99 25.08 18.58
C ASN A 92 7.05 24.30 19.37
N LEU A 93 7.10 22.98 19.14
CA LEU A 93 8.03 22.08 19.82
C LEU A 93 9.01 21.47 18.82
N PRO A 94 10.23 21.12 19.28
CA PRO A 94 11.12 20.23 18.56
C PRO A 94 10.41 18.93 18.10
N VAL A 95 10.80 18.42 16.93
CA VAL A 95 10.14 17.28 16.26
C VAL A 95 10.04 16.03 17.14
N ASN A 96 11.06 15.76 17.98
CA ASN A 96 11.07 14.64 18.90
C ASN A 96 10.01 14.77 20.02
N LEU A 97 9.85 15.96 20.59
CA LEU A 97 8.84 16.21 21.63
C LEU A 97 7.42 16.18 21.03
N GLN A 98 7.26 16.69 19.81
CA GLN A 98 6.01 16.55 19.07
C GLN A 98 5.64 15.08 18.83
N ARG A 99 6.59 14.22 18.45
CA ARG A 99 6.36 12.78 18.28
C ARG A 99 5.90 12.14 19.59
N ASN A 100 6.59 12.39 20.71
CA ASN A 100 6.19 11.82 22.01
C ASN A 100 4.76 12.20 22.41
N ILE A 101 4.33 13.43 22.13
CA ILE A 101 2.96 13.88 22.42
C ILE A 101 1.95 13.16 21.52
N LEU A 102 2.28 12.98 20.24
CA LEU A 102 1.45 12.20 19.32
C LEU A 102 1.36 10.72 19.74
N ASP A 103 2.47 10.12 20.17
CA ASP A 103 2.53 8.74 20.66
C ASP A 103 1.62 8.57 21.90
N LEU A 104 1.67 9.50 22.87
CA LEU A 104 0.79 9.49 24.05
C LEU A 104 -0.69 9.69 23.68
N ALA A 105 -0.98 10.55 22.70
CA ALA A 105 -2.34 10.74 22.19
C ALA A 105 -2.84 9.48 21.47
N ALA A 106 -1.97 8.79 20.73
CA ALA A 106 -2.26 7.53 20.06
C ALA A 106 -2.60 6.41 21.03
N GLU A 107 -1.81 6.21 22.08
CA GLU A 107 -2.08 5.21 23.12
C GLU A 107 -3.48 5.41 23.74
N ARG A 108 -3.81 6.65 24.08
CA ARG A 108 -5.12 7.02 24.64
C ARG A 108 -6.26 6.80 23.65
N SER A 109 -6.03 7.12 22.37
CA SER A 109 -7.05 6.99 21.31
C SER A 109 -7.33 5.53 20.95
N LEU A 110 -6.28 4.70 20.90
CA LEU A 110 -6.39 3.27 20.58
C LEU A 110 -6.76 2.42 21.80
N MET A 111 -6.60 2.94 23.02
CA MET A 111 -6.69 2.16 24.26
C MET A 111 -5.75 0.94 24.24
N LEU A 112 -4.54 1.13 23.67
CA LEU A 112 -3.50 0.11 23.56
C LEU A 112 -2.16 0.69 24.04
N PRO A 113 -1.31 -0.11 24.70
CA PRO A 113 0.03 0.34 25.06
C PRO A 113 0.89 0.49 23.81
N ARG A 114 1.88 1.40 23.85
CA ARG A 114 2.78 1.68 22.71
C ARG A 114 3.45 0.45 22.11
N SER A 115 3.76 -0.55 22.93
CA SER A 115 4.40 -1.78 22.49
C SER A 115 3.52 -2.65 21.59
N GLU A 116 2.21 -2.39 21.53
CA GLU A 116 1.24 -3.21 20.80
C GLU A 116 0.88 -2.66 19.41
N PHE A 117 1.41 -1.51 19.01
CA PHE A 117 1.15 -0.96 17.68
C PHE A 117 2.34 -0.17 17.12
N VAL A 118 2.39 -0.10 15.79
CA VAL A 118 3.23 0.84 15.04
C VAL A 118 2.32 1.87 14.42
N CYS A 119 2.73 3.14 14.40
CA CYS A 119 1.94 4.19 13.78
C CYS A 119 2.78 5.25 13.05
N ASP A 120 2.10 5.93 12.14
CA ASP A 120 2.57 7.15 11.50
C ASP A 120 1.50 8.24 11.59
N TYR A 121 1.94 9.50 11.46
CA TYR A 121 1.09 10.67 11.63
C TYR A 121 1.19 11.59 10.41
N THR A 122 0.04 11.98 9.88
CA THR A 122 -0.05 12.96 8.80
C THR A 122 -0.91 14.13 9.26
N ARG A 123 -0.44 15.37 9.10
CA ARG A 123 -1.26 16.55 9.40
C ARG A 123 -2.46 16.61 8.45
N LEU A 124 -3.63 16.96 8.99
CA LEU A 124 -4.80 17.24 8.17
C LEU A 124 -4.70 18.68 7.62
N PRO A 125 -4.69 18.89 6.29
CA PRO A 125 -4.54 20.23 5.71
C PRO A 125 -5.66 21.18 6.13
N SER A 126 -6.87 20.65 6.31
CA SER A 126 -8.06 21.41 6.69
C SER A 126 -8.16 21.71 8.19
N GLN A 127 -7.33 21.08 9.03
CA GLN A 127 -7.39 21.19 10.48
C GLN A 127 -5.97 21.20 11.07
N PRO A 128 -5.34 22.37 11.26
CA PRO A 128 -3.92 22.45 11.63
C PRO A 128 -3.55 21.82 12.99
N LYS A 129 -4.56 21.60 13.85
CA LYS A 129 -4.44 20.96 15.18
C LYS A 129 -4.73 19.46 15.17
N ALA A 130 -5.23 18.93 14.06
CA ALA A 130 -5.63 17.54 13.93
C ALA A 130 -4.62 16.77 13.09
N TRP A 131 -4.29 15.58 13.57
CA TRP A 131 -3.43 14.63 12.90
C TRP A 131 -4.24 13.40 12.57
N LEU A 132 -4.03 12.89 11.37
CA LEU A 132 -4.45 11.56 11.01
C LEU A 132 -3.39 10.59 11.51
N MET A 133 -3.76 9.76 12.48
CA MET A 133 -2.98 8.61 12.90
C MET A 133 -3.36 7.42 12.03
N THR A 134 -2.36 6.77 11.45
CA THR A 134 -2.48 5.48 10.77
C THR A 134 -1.65 4.48 11.55
N ALA A 135 -2.29 3.46 12.11
CA ALA A 135 -1.67 2.48 12.98
C ALA A 135 -1.95 1.05 12.51
N VAL A 136 -1.07 0.13 12.87
CA VAL A 136 -1.21 -1.32 12.68
C VAL A 136 -0.76 -2.01 13.96
N ARG A 137 -1.37 -3.14 14.33
CA ARG A 137 -0.90 -3.88 15.50
C ARG A 137 0.53 -4.37 15.28
N GLN A 138 1.33 -4.34 16.33
CA GLN A 138 2.72 -4.76 16.30
C GLN A 138 2.85 -6.23 15.86
N GLN A 139 1.90 -7.09 16.23
CA GLN A 139 1.88 -8.49 15.80
C GLN A 139 1.63 -8.62 14.29
N ASP A 140 0.59 -7.96 13.76
CA ASP A 140 0.29 -7.99 12.31
C ASP A 140 1.51 -7.50 11.51
N MET A 141 2.17 -6.44 11.98
CA MET A 141 3.39 -5.95 11.35
C MET A 141 4.55 -6.97 11.40
N GLN A 142 4.71 -7.70 12.50
CA GLN A 142 5.70 -8.77 12.59
C GLN A 142 5.40 -9.93 11.65
N ASP A 143 4.13 -10.34 11.53
CA ASP A 143 3.68 -11.41 10.64
C ASP A 143 4.06 -11.11 9.18
N TRP A 144 3.98 -9.84 8.79
CA TRP A 144 4.47 -9.38 7.50
C TRP A 144 6.01 -9.37 7.42
N GLN A 145 6.71 -8.80 8.40
CA GLN A 145 8.17 -8.64 8.34
C GLN A 145 8.96 -9.96 8.42
N MET A 146 8.49 -10.93 9.20
CA MET A 146 9.24 -12.17 9.49
C MET A 146 9.61 -12.99 8.23
N PRO A 147 8.67 -13.41 7.37
CA PRO A 147 9.01 -14.22 6.19
C PRO A 147 9.87 -13.44 5.19
N LEU A 148 9.67 -12.13 5.07
CA LEU A 148 10.49 -11.25 4.23
C LEU A 148 11.93 -11.18 4.73
N LYS A 149 12.14 -10.94 6.03
CA LYS A 149 13.48 -10.94 6.65
C LYS A 149 14.16 -12.29 6.54
N ALA A 150 13.44 -13.39 6.75
CA ALA A 150 13.96 -14.75 6.61
C ALA A 150 14.45 -15.04 5.18
N ALA A 151 13.80 -14.45 4.17
CA ALA A 151 14.21 -14.54 2.78
C ALA A 151 15.34 -13.56 2.37
N GLY A 152 15.83 -12.72 3.28
CA GLY A 152 16.83 -11.69 3.00
C GLY A 152 16.27 -10.36 2.46
N LEU A 153 14.95 -10.19 2.47
CA LEU A 153 14.22 -9.01 1.98
C LEU A 153 13.79 -8.11 3.14
N THR A 154 14.71 -7.44 3.81
CA THR A 154 14.34 -6.55 4.93
C THR A 154 13.54 -5.34 4.44
N PRO A 155 12.25 -5.17 4.84
CA PRO A 155 11.46 -4.03 4.40
C PRO A 155 12.00 -2.71 4.94
N SER A 156 12.31 -1.77 4.05
CA SER A 156 12.70 -0.40 4.40
C SER A 156 11.48 0.47 4.69
N VAL A 157 10.34 0.19 4.06
CA VAL A 157 9.08 0.94 4.19
C VAL A 157 7.92 -0.05 4.13
N ALA A 158 6.87 0.18 4.91
CA ALA A 158 5.56 -0.40 4.68
C ALA A 158 4.62 0.78 4.45
N ASP A 159 3.93 0.73 3.33
CA ASP A 159 2.87 1.65 3.00
C ASP A 159 1.55 0.89 3.10
N ILE A 160 0.44 1.62 3.11
CA ILE A 160 -0.88 0.99 3.00
C ILE A 160 -1.26 0.89 1.52
N THR A 161 -1.92 -0.20 1.12
CA THR A 161 -2.26 -0.39 -0.31
C THR A 161 -3.13 0.74 -0.91
N PRO A 162 -4.02 1.44 -0.18
CA PRO A 162 -4.71 2.62 -0.70
C PRO A 162 -3.77 3.77 -1.11
N CYS A 163 -2.72 4.00 -0.32
CA CYS A 163 -1.70 5.01 -0.64
C CYS A 163 -0.88 4.62 -1.88
N ALA A 164 -0.52 3.33 -1.98
CA ALA A 164 0.14 2.80 -3.16
C ALA A 164 -0.74 2.98 -4.41
N LEU A 165 -2.03 2.63 -4.33
CA LEU A 165 -2.97 2.79 -5.43
C LEU A 165 -3.12 4.25 -5.88
N ARG A 166 -3.31 5.18 -4.93
CA ARG A 166 -3.36 6.62 -5.20
C ARG A 166 -2.10 7.11 -5.89
N ARG A 167 -0.93 6.65 -5.44
CA ARG A 167 0.36 7.00 -6.04
C ARG A 167 0.49 6.48 -7.46
N ALA A 168 0.13 5.21 -7.70
CA ALA A 168 0.19 4.61 -9.03
C ALA A 168 -0.74 5.34 -10.02
N ALA A 169 -1.97 5.66 -9.60
CA ALA A 169 -2.93 6.40 -10.41
C ALA A 169 -2.41 7.81 -10.74
N ALA A 170 -1.97 8.56 -9.72
CA ALA A 170 -1.46 9.92 -9.89
C ALA A 170 -0.25 9.98 -10.84
N LEU A 171 0.75 9.11 -10.61
CA LEU A 171 1.96 9.10 -11.43
C LEU A 171 1.71 8.56 -12.85
N SER A 172 0.65 7.79 -13.06
CA SER A 172 0.24 7.31 -14.39
C SER A 172 -0.63 8.30 -15.16
N GLY A 173 -0.81 9.53 -14.64
CA GLY A 173 -1.59 10.59 -15.28
C GLY A 173 -3.09 10.31 -15.33
N GLN A 174 -3.61 9.54 -14.36
CA GLN A 174 -5.04 9.32 -14.22
C GLN A 174 -5.73 10.59 -13.69
N SER A 175 -7.07 10.59 -13.69
CA SER A 175 -7.84 11.73 -13.22
C SER A 175 -7.70 11.93 -11.70
N PRO A 176 -7.45 13.16 -11.22
CA PRO A 176 -7.30 13.45 -9.80
C PRO A 176 -8.59 13.33 -9.01
N THR A 177 -9.74 13.27 -9.68
CA THR A 177 -11.08 13.15 -9.09
C THR A 177 -11.66 11.74 -9.21
N ALA A 178 -10.91 10.77 -9.73
CA ALA A 178 -11.35 9.38 -9.82
C ALA A 178 -11.37 8.69 -8.45
N LEU A 179 -12.47 8.04 -8.11
CA LEU A 179 -12.54 7.10 -7.00
C LEU A 179 -11.78 5.83 -7.40
N LEU A 180 -10.83 5.41 -6.58
CA LEU A 180 -9.94 4.30 -6.92
C LEU A 180 -10.43 3.02 -6.25
N LEU A 181 -10.60 1.96 -7.02
CA LEU A 181 -11.02 0.66 -6.53
C LEU A 181 -9.91 -0.38 -6.79
N HIS A 182 -9.58 -1.16 -5.77
CA HIS A 182 -8.82 -2.40 -5.91
C HIS A 182 -9.75 -3.57 -5.64
N VAL A 183 -9.98 -4.37 -6.68
CA VAL A 183 -10.84 -5.55 -6.65
C VAL A 183 -9.98 -6.74 -6.26
N GLY A 184 -10.00 -7.11 -4.98
CA GLY A 184 -9.39 -8.33 -4.48
C GLY A 184 -10.32 -9.54 -4.60
N GLU A 185 -9.79 -10.72 -4.26
CA GLU A 185 -10.55 -11.98 -4.33
C GLU A 185 -11.72 -12.03 -3.34
N HIS A 186 -11.49 -11.57 -2.10
CA HIS A 186 -12.47 -11.63 -1.01
C HIS A 186 -13.02 -10.26 -0.62
N VAL A 187 -12.30 -9.19 -0.96
CA VAL A 187 -12.57 -7.83 -0.50
C VAL A 187 -12.33 -6.85 -1.64
N LEU A 188 -13.22 -5.89 -1.79
CA LEU A 188 -13.00 -4.71 -2.62
C LEU A 188 -12.60 -3.55 -1.71
N THR A 189 -11.45 -2.94 -2.00
CA THR A 189 -10.94 -1.75 -1.31
C THR A 189 -11.18 -0.51 -2.15
N TRP A 190 -11.71 0.55 -1.57
CA TRP A 190 -11.78 1.86 -2.20
C TRP A 190 -10.80 2.82 -1.54
N ALA A 191 -10.23 3.73 -2.34
CA ALA A 191 -9.40 4.83 -1.89
C ALA A 191 -9.91 6.15 -2.47
N ALA A 192 -9.97 7.18 -1.64
CA ALA A 192 -10.39 8.51 -2.04
C ALA A 192 -9.54 9.04 -3.20
N PRO A 193 -10.11 9.87 -4.08
CA PRO A 193 -9.36 10.52 -5.14
C PRO A 193 -8.11 11.23 -4.63
N PHE A 194 -7.07 11.31 -5.44
CA PHE A 194 -5.82 11.94 -5.01
C PHE A 194 -5.85 13.47 -4.97
N SER A 195 -6.96 14.09 -5.38
CA SER A 195 -7.31 15.50 -5.08
C SER A 195 -7.90 15.72 -3.68
N GLN A 196 -8.32 14.67 -2.99
CA GLN A 196 -8.95 14.75 -1.67
C GLN A 196 -7.99 14.29 -0.56
N PRO A 197 -8.27 14.59 0.73
CA PRO A 197 -7.54 13.98 1.85
C PRO A 197 -7.57 12.44 1.79
N LEU A 198 -6.59 11.80 2.44
CA LEU A 198 -6.56 10.34 2.52
C LEU A 198 -7.77 9.81 3.30
N ALA A 199 -8.65 9.11 2.59
CA ALA A 199 -9.68 8.25 3.15
C ALA A 199 -9.73 6.97 2.30
N PHE A 200 -10.07 5.88 2.95
CA PHE A 200 -10.20 4.58 2.31
C PHE A 200 -11.11 3.70 3.15
N GLY A 201 -11.56 2.61 2.54
CA GLY A 201 -12.35 1.60 3.22
C GLY A 201 -12.39 0.35 2.38
N PHE A 202 -13.06 -0.66 2.90
CA PHE A 202 -13.16 -1.94 2.24
C PHE A 202 -14.51 -2.58 2.54
N ILE A 203 -14.96 -3.42 1.61
CA ILE A 203 -16.18 -4.22 1.77
C ILE A 203 -15.89 -5.67 1.42
N ALA A 204 -16.43 -6.59 2.21
CA ALA A 204 -16.38 -8.02 1.87
C ALA A 204 -17.29 -8.32 0.68
N ARG A 205 -16.78 -9.15 -0.22
CA ARG A 205 -17.55 -9.71 -1.33
C ARG A 205 -18.57 -10.72 -0.81
N GLN A 206 -19.80 -10.62 -1.27
CA GLN A 206 -20.86 -11.54 -0.88
C GLN A 206 -20.94 -12.74 -1.84
N SER A 207 -21.43 -13.87 -1.36
CA SER A 207 -21.68 -15.04 -2.20
C SER A 207 -22.67 -14.69 -3.30
N HIS A 208 -22.37 -15.11 -4.54
CA HIS A 208 -23.19 -14.85 -5.75
C HIS A 208 -23.29 -13.38 -6.20
N GLU A 209 -22.55 -12.47 -5.57
CA GLU A 209 -22.54 -11.07 -5.96
C GLU A 209 -21.83 -10.84 -7.29
N SER A 210 -22.51 -10.12 -8.19
CA SER A 210 -21.95 -9.68 -9.46
C SER A 210 -20.98 -8.52 -9.27
N MET A 211 -20.06 -8.33 -10.23
CA MET A 211 -19.08 -7.25 -10.14
C MET A 211 -19.71 -5.85 -10.09
N PRO A 212 -20.76 -5.52 -10.86
CA PRO A 212 -21.43 -4.22 -10.76
C PRO A 212 -22.04 -3.96 -9.38
N GLU A 213 -22.69 -4.96 -8.76
CA GLU A 213 -23.28 -4.84 -7.42
C GLU A 213 -22.21 -4.57 -6.36
N LEU A 214 -21.08 -5.28 -6.44
CA LEU A 214 -19.95 -5.07 -5.54
C LEU A 214 -19.38 -3.65 -5.67
N ILE A 215 -19.24 -3.15 -6.90
CA ILE A 215 -18.77 -1.78 -7.15
C ILE A 215 -19.76 -0.76 -6.61
N GLU A 216 -21.05 -0.93 -6.84
CA GLU A 216 -22.09 -0.03 -6.34
C GLU A 216 -22.08 0.05 -4.82
N ARG A 217 -21.94 -1.09 -4.13
CA ARG A 217 -21.78 -1.13 -2.67
C ARG A 217 -20.51 -0.44 -2.20
N ALA A 218 -19.39 -0.58 -2.91
CA ALA A 218 -18.13 0.07 -2.55
C ALA A 218 -18.23 1.59 -2.70
N VAL A 219 -18.83 2.06 -3.81
CA VAL A 219 -19.11 3.47 -4.06
C VAL A 219 -20.06 4.03 -2.98
N SER A 220 -21.12 3.31 -2.65
CA SER A 220 -22.05 3.70 -1.59
C SER A 220 -21.36 3.77 -0.23
N ASN A 221 -20.46 2.82 0.06
CA ASN A 221 -19.68 2.82 1.30
C ASN A 221 -18.73 4.03 1.37
N ALA A 222 -18.09 4.41 0.27
CA ALA A 222 -17.27 5.61 0.19
C ALA A 222 -18.12 6.89 0.38
N ALA A 223 -19.30 6.95 -0.25
CA ALA A 223 -20.21 8.09 -0.17
C ALA A 223 -20.73 8.33 1.26
N LEU A 224 -20.99 7.27 2.03
CA LEU A 224 -21.34 7.38 3.46
C LEU A 224 -20.23 8.04 4.30
N GLN A 225 -18.99 7.98 3.84
CA GLN A 225 -17.83 8.65 4.44
C GLN A 225 -17.58 10.05 3.85
N GLY A 226 -18.51 10.57 3.04
CA GLY A 226 -18.37 11.85 2.35
C GLY A 226 -17.36 11.84 1.20
N ILE A 227 -16.96 10.65 0.73
CA ILE A 227 -15.99 10.49 -0.35
C ILE A 227 -16.74 10.15 -1.64
N GLY A 228 -16.59 11.02 -2.63
CA GLY A 228 -17.10 10.80 -3.99
C GLY A 228 -16.00 10.94 -5.03
N GLY A 229 -16.24 10.42 -6.23
CA GLY A 229 -15.40 10.63 -7.40
C GLY A 229 -16.24 11.02 -8.61
N ALA A 230 -15.64 11.76 -9.55
CA ALA A 230 -16.29 12.09 -10.82
C ALA A 230 -16.37 10.88 -11.76
N GLU A 231 -15.44 9.94 -11.57
CA GLU A 231 -15.34 8.69 -12.30
C GLU A 231 -14.76 7.60 -11.38
N ILE A 232 -14.77 6.36 -11.86
CA ILE A 232 -14.25 5.20 -11.14
C ILE A 232 -13.05 4.63 -11.91
N LEU A 233 -11.95 4.42 -11.19
CA LEU A 233 -10.78 3.72 -11.71
C LEU A 233 -10.55 2.45 -10.91
N SER A 234 -10.75 1.30 -11.52
CA SER A 234 -10.56 -0.02 -10.95
C SER A 234 -9.27 -0.70 -11.42
N CYS A 235 -8.71 -1.52 -10.55
CA CYS A 235 -7.64 -2.46 -10.83
C CYS A 235 -7.84 -3.73 -9.99
N GLY A 236 -7.10 -4.80 -10.28
CA GLY A 236 -7.25 -6.09 -9.59
C GLY A 236 -8.02 -7.11 -10.43
N ALA A 237 -8.62 -8.09 -9.76
CA ALA A 237 -9.30 -9.20 -10.42
C ALA A 237 -10.53 -8.74 -11.21
N ASP A 238 -10.73 -9.31 -12.40
CA ASP A 238 -11.98 -9.30 -13.18
C ASP A 238 -12.57 -7.94 -13.59
N ASN A 239 -11.88 -6.81 -13.38
CA ASN A 239 -12.38 -5.49 -13.81
C ASN A 239 -11.29 -4.42 -14.06
N ALA A 240 -10.52 -4.56 -15.15
CA ALA A 240 -9.51 -3.59 -15.53
C ALA A 240 -10.12 -2.39 -16.30
N SER A 241 -9.98 -1.16 -15.79
CA SER A 241 -10.44 0.07 -16.49
C SER A 241 -9.56 0.48 -17.70
N GLY A 242 -8.78 -0.45 -18.26
CA GLY A 242 -7.92 -0.21 -19.42
C GLY A 242 -6.72 0.71 -19.19
N TRP A 243 -6.42 1.10 -17.94
CA TRP A 243 -5.23 1.88 -17.60
C TRP A 243 -4.05 0.98 -17.23
N SER A 244 -2.83 1.50 -17.39
CA SER A 244 -1.61 0.79 -17.04
C SER A 244 -0.79 1.58 -16.02
N PRO A 245 -0.47 1.00 -14.85
CA PRO A 245 0.36 1.66 -13.83
C PRO A 245 1.81 1.86 -14.31
N PHE A 246 2.26 1.12 -15.32
CA PHE A 246 3.59 1.30 -15.90
C PHE A 246 3.74 2.63 -16.65
N ARG A 247 2.64 3.35 -16.94
CA ARG A 247 2.70 4.74 -17.45
C ARG A 247 3.37 5.70 -16.48
N ALA A 248 3.45 5.35 -15.19
CA ALA A 248 4.23 6.08 -14.19
C ALA A 248 5.75 6.04 -14.42
N LEU A 249 6.24 5.12 -15.27
CA LEU A 249 7.66 4.92 -15.50
C LEU A 249 8.08 5.54 -16.84
N THR A 250 9.21 6.25 -16.82
CA THR A 250 9.77 6.92 -18.01
C THR A 250 10.41 5.93 -18.96
N TYR A 251 11.09 4.92 -18.41
CA TYR A 251 11.81 3.93 -19.19
C TYR A 251 11.25 2.54 -18.92
N LEU A 252 10.63 1.96 -19.92
CA LEU A 252 10.11 0.60 -19.88
C LEU A 252 11.11 -0.36 -20.50
N GLN A 253 11.12 -1.58 -20.01
CA GLN A 253 11.90 -2.67 -20.58
C GLN A 253 10.94 -3.83 -20.89
N PRO A 254 10.65 -4.10 -22.17
CA PRO A 254 9.86 -5.27 -22.57
C PRO A 254 10.54 -6.59 -22.15
N PRO A 255 9.77 -7.67 -21.98
CA PRO A 255 8.32 -7.75 -22.11
C PRO A 255 7.60 -7.11 -20.90
N LEU A 256 6.48 -6.43 -21.17
CA LEU A 256 5.56 -5.96 -20.14
C LEU A 256 4.57 -7.06 -19.78
N PRO A 257 3.99 -7.04 -18.57
CA PRO A 257 2.95 -8.00 -18.20
C PRO A 257 1.72 -7.85 -19.11
N SER A 258 1.05 -8.98 -19.36
CA SER A 258 -0.20 -9.01 -20.14
C SER A 258 -1.36 -8.29 -19.46
N GLN A 259 -1.37 -8.28 -18.12
CA GLN A 259 -2.36 -7.62 -17.27
C GLN A 259 -1.65 -6.58 -16.38
N PRO A 260 -1.28 -5.41 -16.93
CA PRO A 260 -0.50 -4.41 -16.21
C PRO A 260 -1.21 -3.86 -14.96
N GLU A 261 -2.53 -3.81 -14.96
CA GLU A 261 -3.38 -3.35 -13.85
C GLU A 261 -3.16 -4.14 -12.55
N LEU A 262 -2.80 -5.42 -12.62
CA LEU A 262 -2.52 -6.26 -11.45
C LEU A 262 -1.29 -5.77 -10.67
N PHE A 263 -0.45 -4.94 -11.30
CA PHE A 263 0.75 -4.38 -10.70
C PHE A 263 0.54 -2.98 -10.13
N ALA A 264 -0.69 -2.44 -10.12
CA ALA A 264 -0.95 -1.08 -9.65
C ALA A 264 -0.42 -0.84 -8.24
N LEU A 265 -0.69 -1.77 -7.31
CA LEU A 265 -0.19 -1.70 -5.95
C LEU A 265 1.33 -1.83 -5.90
N ALA A 266 1.91 -2.83 -6.56
CA ALA A 266 3.36 -3.05 -6.58
C ALA A 266 4.14 -1.87 -7.22
N VAL A 267 3.62 -1.23 -8.26
CA VAL A 267 4.20 -0.02 -8.87
C VAL A 267 4.10 1.17 -7.90
N GLY A 268 2.92 1.40 -7.32
CA GLY A 268 2.72 2.46 -6.33
C GLY A 268 3.62 2.32 -5.12
N LEU A 269 3.82 1.08 -4.66
CA LEU A 269 4.79 0.75 -3.64
C LEU A 269 6.20 1.04 -4.12
N ALA A 270 6.64 0.51 -5.26
CA ALA A 270 8.01 0.69 -5.77
C ALA A 270 8.40 2.17 -5.97
N LEU A 271 7.43 3.05 -6.22
CA LEU A 271 7.59 4.51 -6.39
C LEU A 271 7.40 5.30 -5.09
N CYS A 272 7.17 4.63 -3.96
CA CYS A 272 7.12 5.27 -2.66
C CYS A 272 8.52 5.78 -2.27
N GLU A 273 8.60 7.03 -1.84
CA GLU A 273 9.89 7.62 -1.47
C GLU A 273 10.51 6.88 -0.28
N GLU A 274 11.85 6.81 -0.26
CA GLU A 274 12.55 6.22 0.87
C GLU A 274 12.42 7.16 2.07
N ARG A 275 11.70 6.74 3.11
CA ARG A 275 11.65 7.45 4.38
C ARG A 275 12.80 6.95 5.23
N THR A 276 13.74 7.83 5.55
CA THR A 276 14.81 7.51 6.51
C THR A 276 14.18 7.26 7.88
N SER A 277 14.16 5.99 8.28
CA SER A 277 13.69 5.42 9.54
C SER A 277 12.17 5.27 9.73
N TRP A 278 11.78 4.03 9.96
CA TRP A 278 10.75 3.70 10.93
C TRP A 278 11.18 4.33 12.25
N SER A 279 10.51 5.40 12.68
CA SER A 279 10.63 5.80 14.07
C SER A 279 9.94 4.72 14.89
N ARG A 280 10.74 3.98 15.65
CA ARG A 280 10.28 3.05 16.69
C ARG A 280 9.35 3.76 17.67
#